data_AF-A0A660KUH4-F1
#
_entry.id   AF-A0A660KUH4-F1
#
_cell.length_a   1.000
_cell.length_b   1.000
_cell.length_c   1.000
_cell.angle_alpha   90.00
_cell.angle_beta   90.00
_cell.angle_gamma   90.00
#
_symmetry.space_group_name_H-M   'P 1'
#
loop_
_entity.id
_entity.type
_entity.pdbx_description
1 polymer ?
#
loop_
_entity_poly.entity_id
_entity_poly.type
_entity_poly.pdbx_seq_one_letter_code
_entity_poly.pdbx_strand_id
1 'polypeptide(L)'
;MEDDLRSEVHGLLLAQLRLAKRAVEGATVATLREDRELARRMADEEESLGENARRLEELALRALRMGKHPEREARWWITAGKLARSLRRLGQYGVFMARRLSEAGTNRPSGEADAAFPRYVRSLLRAAEEIVEAFLVAEATPLLRVHEEGRTFGFPAEGEDLPGAYGTFLVCAREVVTEMYEDVRAYLAEAGRTEAGGIPLFPSRDVLTHEVGKGEGKEGRGESEEDDDVWKDED
;
A
#
# COMPACT_ATOMS: atom_id res chain seq x y z
N MET A 1 25.63 -17.70 -12.78
CA MET A 1 25.71 -17.32 -11.35
C MET A 1 24.83 -16.11 -11.06
N GLU A 2 25.02 -14.98 -11.72
CA GLU A 2 24.18 -13.78 -11.53
C GLU A 2 22.74 -13.98 -12.05
N ASP A 3 22.60 -14.60 -13.23
CA ASP A 3 21.29 -15.02 -13.76
C ASP A 3 20.58 -16.02 -12.85
N ASP A 4 21.34 -16.89 -12.17
CA ASP A 4 20.78 -17.86 -11.22
C ASP A 4 20.23 -17.15 -9.97
N LEU A 5 20.98 -16.16 -9.45
CA LEU A 5 20.53 -15.35 -8.31
C LEU A 5 19.30 -14.50 -8.66
N ARG A 6 19.26 -13.92 -9.87
CA ARG A 6 18.09 -13.15 -10.33
C ARG A 6 16.87 -14.05 -10.48
N SER A 7 17.04 -15.24 -11.05
CA SER A 7 15.98 -16.24 -11.15
C SER A 7 15.47 -16.66 -9.77
N GLU A 8 16.36 -16.86 -8.81
CA GLU A 8 15.99 -17.18 -7.42
C GLU A 8 15.22 -16.03 -6.76
N VAL A 9 15.69 -14.79 -6.87
CA VAL A 9 14.97 -13.62 -6.33
C VAL A 9 13.61 -13.44 -6.99
N HIS A 10 13.51 -13.66 -8.31
CA HIS A 10 12.24 -13.64 -9.02
C HIS A 10 11.25 -14.68 -8.43
N GLY A 11 11.70 -15.92 -8.28
CA GLY A 11 10.90 -16.99 -7.67
C GLY A 11 10.44 -16.64 -6.25
N LEU A 12 11.34 -16.10 -5.43
CA LEU A 12 11.05 -15.69 -4.05
C LEU A 12 10.11 -14.48 -3.96
N LEU A 13 10.22 -13.53 -4.88
CA LEU A 13 9.34 -12.35 -4.93
C LEU A 13 7.90 -12.77 -5.25
N LEU A 14 7.73 -13.67 -6.23
CA LEU A 14 6.44 -14.26 -6.55
C LEU A 14 5.89 -15.11 -5.40
N ALA A 15 6.76 -15.86 -4.70
CA ALA A 15 6.37 -16.59 -3.51
C ALA A 15 5.90 -15.64 -2.39
N GLN A 16 6.61 -14.53 -2.16
CA GLN A 16 6.24 -13.52 -1.16
C GLN A 16 4.89 -12.88 -1.48
N LEU A 17 4.66 -12.53 -2.75
CA LEU A 17 3.40 -11.99 -3.22
C LEU A 17 2.25 -12.98 -2.96
N ARG A 18 2.43 -14.26 -3.27
CA ARG A 18 1.42 -15.31 -2.99
C ARG A 18 1.13 -15.45 -1.49
N LEU A 19 2.17 -15.42 -0.65
CA LEU A 19 2.00 -15.47 0.81
C LEU A 19 1.22 -14.25 1.32
N ALA A 20 1.57 -13.05 0.87
CA ALA A 20 0.89 -11.81 1.25
C ALA A 20 -0.58 -11.83 0.82
N LYS A 21 -0.86 -12.24 -0.42
CA LYS A 21 -2.23 -12.44 -0.91
C LYS A 21 -3.00 -13.44 -0.07
N ARG A 22 -2.45 -14.63 0.17
CA ARG A 22 -3.10 -15.67 0.99
C ARG A 22 -3.45 -15.14 2.37
N ALA A 23 -2.53 -14.47 3.04
CA ALA A 23 -2.74 -13.93 4.37
C ALA A 23 -3.86 -12.87 4.38
N VAL A 24 -3.85 -11.94 3.42
CA VAL A 24 -4.86 -10.88 3.32
C VAL A 24 -6.23 -11.46 2.94
N GLU A 25 -6.33 -12.23 1.87
CA GLU A 25 -7.59 -12.83 1.40
C GLU A 25 -8.19 -13.78 2.45
N GLY A 26 -7.35 -14.62 3.06
CA GLY A 26 -7.78 -15.54 4.10
C GLY A 26 -8.29 -14.81 5.34
N ALA A 27 -7.59 -13.75 5.78
CA ALA A 27 -8.05 -12.91 6.88
C ALA A 27 -9.36 -12.17 6.55
N THR A 28 -9.52 -11.72 5.30
CA THR A 28 -10.78 -11.12 4.81
C THR A 28 -11.92 -12.12 4.87
N VAL A 29 -11.74 -13.33 4.34
CA VAL A 29 -12.75 -14.39 4.40
C VAL A 29 -13.09 -14.75 5.85
N ALA A 30 -12.07 -14.88 6.71
CA ALA A 30 -12.27 -15.17 8.12
C ALA A 30 -13.11 -14.07 8.78
N THR A 31 -12.81 -12.80 8.51
CA THR A 31 -13.53 -11.66 9.06
C THR A 31 -14.99 -11.63 8.62
N LEU A 32 -15.27 -11.84 7.33
CA LEU A 32 -16.63 -11.82 6.79
C LEU A 32 -17.50 -12.97 7.29
N ARG A 33 -16.89 -14.13 7.57
CA ARG A 33 -17.59 -15.34 8.02
C ARG A 33 -17.54 -15.54 9.54
N GLU A 34 -16.87 -14.63 10.25
CA GLU A 34 -16.52 -14.76 11.66
C GLU A 34 -15.82 -16.10 11.99
N ASP A 35 -15.06 -16.63 11.02
CA ASP A 35 -14.38 -17.93 11.12
C ASP A 35 -13.06 -17.78 11.89
N ARG A 36 -13.14 -18.04 13.20
CA ARG A 36 -11.99 -17.95 14.11
C ARG A 36 -10.94 -19.02 13.86
N GLU A 37 -11.31 -20.20 13.36
CA GLU A 37 -10.35 -21.25 13.05
C GLU A 37 -9.52 -20.87 11.83
N LEU A 38 -10.17 -20.35 10.78
CA LEU A 38 -9.47 -19.79 9.62
C LEU A 38 -8.59 -18.61 10.05
N ALA A 39 -9.07 -17.73 10.92
CA ALA A 39 -8.28 -16.62 11.42
C ALA A 39 -7.01 -17.07 12.15
N ARG A 40 -7.08 -18.09 13.01
CA ARG A 40 -5.90 -18.66 13.67
C ARG A 40 -4.91 -19.23 12.64
N ARG A 41 -5.40 -20.03 11.69
CA ARG A 41 -4.55 -20.56 10.62
C ARG A 41 -3.84 -19.45 9.83
N MET A 42 -4.53 -18.34 9.54
CA MET A 42 -3.91 -17.19 8.87
C MET A 42 -2.93 -16.43 9.75
N ALA A 43 -3.15 -16.39 11.06
CA ALA A 43 -2.22 -15.78 12.00
C ALA A 43 -0.89 -16.57 12.11
N ASP A 44 -0.94 -17.89 11.94
CA ASP A 44 0.23 -18.78 11.95
C ASP A 44 1.12 -18.60 10.70
N GLU A 45 0.62 -17.96 9.64
CA GLU A 45 1.36 -17.70 8.40
C GLU A 45 2.43 -16.61 8.51
N GLU A 46 2.48 -15.88 9.64
CA GLU A 46 3.43 -14.78 9.84
C GLU A 46 4.88 -15.24 9.72
N GLU A 47 5.21 -16.42 10.24
CA GLU A 47 6.58 -16.96 10.20
C GLU A 47 7.02 -17.18 8.75
N SER A 48 6.16 -17.79 7.92
CA SER A 48 6.43 -18.01 6.49
C SER A 48 6.63 -16.69 5.73
N LEU A 49 5.83 -15.66 6.03
CA LEU A 49 5.99 -14.31 5.47
C LEU A 49 7.33 -13.69 5.86
N GLY A 50 7.75 -13.88 7.11
CA GLY A 50 9.00 -13.36 7.65
C GLY A 50 10.22 -14.05 7.05
N GLU A 51 10.22 -15.39 7.01
CA GLU A 51 11.33 -16.19 6.49
C GLU A 51 11.57 -15.93 5.00
N ASN A 52 10.53 -15.93 4.18
CA ASN A 52 10.67 -15.74 2.74
C ASN A 52 11.13 -14.31 2.39
N ALA A 53 10.62 -13.29 3.08
CA ALA A 53 11.11 -11.91 2.93
C ALA A 53 12.58 -11.78 3.33
N ARG A 54 12.97 -12.36 4.47
CA ARG A 54 14.35 -12.35 4.95
C ARG A 54 15.29 -13.02 3.96
N ARG A 55 14.93 -14.18 3.42
CA ARG A 55 15.72 -14.89 2.41
C ARG A 55 15.92 -14.03 1.15
N LEU A 56 14.88 -13.35 0.70
CA LEU A 56 14.95 -12.45 -0.45
C LEU A 56 15.88 -11.26 -0.18
N GLU A 57 15.74 -10.62 0.98
CA GLU A 57 16.61 -9.52 1.42
C GLU A 57 18.09 -9.96 1.52
N GLU A 58 18.34 -11.13 2.09
CA GLU A 58 19.70 -11.70 2.21
C GLU A 58 20.32 -11.99 0.84
N LEU A 59 19.55 -12.52 -0.12
CA LEU A 59 20.03 -12.75 -1.49
C LEU A 59 20.32 -11.44 -2.22
N ALA A 60 19.45 -10.43 -2.09
CA ALA A 60 19.67 -9.12 -2.69
C ALA A 60 20.94 -8.45 -2.12
N LEU A 61 21.14 -8.52 -0.79
CA LEU A 61 22.34 -8.02 -0.14
C LEU A 61 23.60 -8.81 -0.53
N ARG A 62 23.49 -10.13 -0.64
CA ARG A 62 24.58 -10.98 -1.10
C ARG A 62 24.99 -10.62 -2.51
N ALA A 63 24.03 -10.46 -3.42
CA ALA A 63 24.29 -10.04 -4.78
C ALA A 63 25.05 -8.71 -4.78
N LEU A 64 24.55 -7.67 -4.08
CA LEU A 64 25.21 -6.37 -3.95
C LEU A 64 26.66 -6.44 -3.43
N ARG A 65 26.99 -7.42 -2.59
CA ARG A 65 28.35 -7.61 -2.04
C ARG A 65 29.31 -8.34 -2.99
N MET A 66 28.79 -9.10 -3.97
CA MET A 66 29.61 -9.97 -4.84
C MET A 66 30.42 -9.22 -5.90
N GLY A 67 30.24 -7.91 -6.09
CA GLY A 67 31.07 -7.15 -7.02
C GLY A 67 30.66 -5.69 -7.17
N LYS A 68 31.40 -4.96 -8.02
CA LYS A 68 31.00 -3.63 -8.48
C LYS A 68 29.90 -3.80 -9.52
N HIS A 69 28.66 -3.68 -9.07
CA HIS A 69 27.49 -3.67 -9.94
C HIS A 69 27.44 -2.37 -10.75
N PRO A 70 27.09 -2.41 -12.04
CA PRO A 70 26.57 -1.24 -12.72
C PRO A 70 25.43 -0.62 -11.90
N GLU A 71 25.26 0.69 -11.97
CA GLU A 71 24.25 1.39 -11.17
C GLU A 71 22.84 0.82 -11.36
N ARG A 72 22.48 0.50 -12.61
CA ARG A 72 21.19 -0.13 -12.97
C ARG A 72 20.96 -1.48 -12.29
N GLU A 73 22.01 -2.28 -12.19
CA GLU A 73 22.01 -3.61 -11.58
C GLU A 73 21.84 -3.49 -10.07
N ALA A 74 22.62 -2.60 -9.43
CA ALA A 74 22.50 -2.32 -8.00
C ALA A 74 21.09 -1.85 -7.63
N ARG A 75 20.47 -0.99 -8.46
CA ARG A 75 19.10 -0.52 -8.28
C ARG A 75 18.08 -1.65 -8.37
N TRP A 76 18.25 -2.60 -9.29
CA TRP A 76 17.37 -3.79 -9.35
C TRP A 76 17.38 -4.57 -8.02
N TRP A 77 18.56 -4.86 -7.48
CA TRP A 77 18.70 -5.57 -6.19
C TRP A 77 18.09 -4.77 -5.02
N ILE A 78 18.29 -3.45 -4.99
CA ILE A 78 17.72 -2.56 -3.97
C ILE A 78 16.18 -2.58 -4.05
N THR A 79 15.62 -2.41 -5.25
CA THR A 79 14.16 -2.41 -5.45
C THR A 79 13.55 -3.76 -5.13
N ALA A 80 14.18 -4.88 -5.49
CA ALA A 80 13.73 -6.21 -5.09
C ALA A 80 13.65 -6.36 -3.56
N GLY A 81 14.68 -5.92 -2.83
CA GLY A 81 14.68 -5.94 -1.36
C GLY A 81 13.62 -5.03 -0.73
N LYS A 82 13.34 -3.87 -1.32
CA LYS A 82 12.25 -2.98 -0.89
C LYS A 82 10.88 -3.64 -1.10
N LEU A 83 10.63 -4.20 -2.28
CA LEU A 83 9.38 -4.92 -2.57
C LEU A 83 9.15 -6.09 -1.62
N ALA A 84 10.19 -6.84 -1.27
CA ALA A 84 10.08 -7.93 -0.28
C ALA A 84 9.58 -7.44 1.08
N ARG A 85 10.11 -6.31 1.57
CA ARG A 85 9.66 -5.68 2.82
C ARG A 85 8.23 -5.17 2.74
N SER A 86 7.87 -4.53 1.64
CA SER A 86 6.51 -4.03 1.43
C SER A 86 5.49 -5.15 1.36
N LEU A 87 5.78 -6.22 0.61
CA LEU A 87 4.92 -7.41 0.56
C LEU A 87 4.80 -8.10 1.92
N ARG A 88 5.90 -8.18 2.71
CA ARG A 88 5.84 -8.66 4.10
C ARG A 88 4.89 -7.83 4.94
N ARG A 89 5.03 -6.50 4.93
CA ARG A 89 4.15 -5.58 5.67
C ARG A 89 2.69 -5.74 5.25
N LEU A 90 2.42 -5.86 3.96
CA LEU A 90 1.08 -6.10 3.44
C LEU A 90 0.47 -7.39 4.02
N GLY A 91 1.22 -8.50 3.98
CA GLY A 91 0.79 -9.76 4.60
C GLY A 91 0.60 -9.65 6.12
N GLN A 92 1.49 -8.94 6.82
CA GLN A 92 1.41 -8.70 8.26
C GLN A 92 0.14 -7.94 8.66
N TYR A 93 -0.36 -7.02 7.84
CA TYR A 93 -1.66 -6.39 8.09
C TYR A 93 -2.82 -7.39 7.99
N GLY A 94 -2.74 -8.35 7.06
CA GLY A 94 -3.68 -9.47 6.99
C GLY A 94 -3.63 -10.35 8.25
N VAL A 95 -2.44 -10.76 8.66
CA VAL A 95 -2.19 -11.50 9.92
C VAL A 95 -2.75 -10.75 11.13
N PHE A 96 -2.50 -9.44 11.23
CA PHE A 96 -2.99 -8.60 12.32
C PHE A 96 -4.52 -8.59 12.38
N MET A 97 -5.19 -8.46 11.24
CA MET A 97 -6.64 -8.53 11.15
C MET A 97 -7.17 -9.91 11.61
N ALA A 98 -6.51 -10.98 11.20
CA ALA A 98 -6.86 -12.34 11.60
C ALA A 98 -6.67 -12.56 13.12
N ARG A 99 -5.54 -12.12 13.70
CA ARG A 99 -5.29 -12.19 15.15
C ARG A 99 -6.38 -11.49 15.94
N ARG A 100 -6.70 -10.25 15.55
CA ARG A 100 -7.76 -9.46 16.19
C ARG A 100 -9.11 -10.18 16.16
N LEU A 101 -9.45 -10.87 15.08
CA LEU A 101 -10.69 -11.67 15.03
C LEU A 101 -10.62 -12.90 15.94
N SER A 102 -9.48 -13.59 15.97
CA SER A 102 -9.30 -14.81 16.76
C SER A 102 -9.31 -14.56 18.28
N GLU A 103 -8.85 -13.36 18.69
CA GLU A 103 -8.75 -12.91 20.08
C GLU A 103 -9.99 -12.14 20.55
N ALA A 104 -10.80 -11.60 19.62
CA ALA A 104 -12.02 -10.91 19.97
C ALA A 104 -13.01 -11.84 20.70
N GLY A 105 -13.50 -11.41 21.86
CA GLY A 105 -14.58 -12.08 22.59
C GLY A 105 -15.88 -12.17 21.76
N THR A 106 -16.87 -12.91 22.25
CA THR A 106 -18.18 -13.11 21.58
C THR A 106 -19.03 -11.84 21.40
N ASN A 107 -18.61 -10.70 21.98
CA ASN A 107 -19.40 -9.48 22.05
C ASN A 107 -19.07 -8.46 20.95
N ARG A 108 -18.60 -8.91 19.77
CA ARG A 108 -18.49 -7.97 18.65
C ARG A 108 -19.91 -7.64 18.19
N PRO A 109 -20.33 -6.37 18.16
CA PRO A 109 -21.58 -6.04 17.51
C PRO A 109 -21.49 -6.55 16.08
N SER A 110 -22.48 -7.34 15.67
CA SER A 110 -22.65 -7.81 14.29
C SER A 110 -22.91 -6.58 13.41
N GLY A 111 -21.86 -5.85 13.08
CA GLY A 111 -21.92 -4.86 12.02
C GLY A 111 -22.09 -5.62 10.73
N GLU A 112 -23.10 -5.25 9.93
CA GLU A 112 -23.25 -5.75 8.57
C GLU A 112 -21.88 -5.75 7.90
N ALA A 113 -21.44 -6.92 7.46
CA ALA A 113 -20.21 -7.04 6.69
C ALA A 113 -20.36 -6.14 5.47
N ASP A 114 -19.61 -5.04 5.44
CA ASP A 114 -19.64 -4.08 4.34
C ASP A 114 -19.29 -4.83 3.05
N ALA A 115 -20.25 -4.91 2.14
CA ALA A 115 -20.11 -5.57 0.85
C ALA A 115 -19.00 -4.93 0.00
N ALA A 116 -18.55 -3.71 0.33
CA ALA A 116 -17.43 -3.04 -0.31
C ALA A 116 -16.06 -3.57 0.15
N PHE A 117 -15.91 -4.06 1.39
CA PHE A 117 -14.61 -4.49 1.92
C PHE A 117 -13.89 -5.55 1.05
N PRO A 118 -14.55 -6.63 0.57
CA PRO A 118 -13.91 -7.61 -0.32
C PRO A 118 -13.54 -7.03 -1.69
N ARG A 119 -14.24 -5.99 -2.15
CA ARG A 119 -13.87 -5.28 -3.37
C ARG A 119 -12.58 -4.50 -3.15
N TYR A 120 -12.48 -3.76 -2.05
CA TYR A 120 -11.29 -2.97 -1.69
C TYR A 120 -10.04 -3.85 -1.56
N VAL A 121 -10.17 -5.00 -0.90
CA VAL A 121 -9.06 -5.97 -0.77
C VAL A 121 -8.61 -6.50 -2.12
N ARG A 122 -9.55 -6.91 -2.99
CA ARG A 122 -9.21 -7.42 -4.34
C ARG A 122 -8.49 -6.37 -5.19
N SER A 123 -9.00 -5.15 -5.17
CA SER A 123 -8.38 -3.99 -5.83
C SER A 123 -6.93 -3.79 -5.38
N LEU A 124 -6.71 -3.79 -4.06
CA LEU A 124 -5.41 -3.59 -3.45
C LEU A 124 -4.42 -4.70 -3.83
N LEU A 125 -4.84 -5.96 -3.73
CA LEU A 125 -3.98 -7.09 -4.08
C LEU A 125 -3.66 -7.13 -5.57
N ARG A 126 -4.63 -6.79 -6.42
CA ARG A 126 -4.38 -6.67 -7.87
C ARG A 126 -3.33 -5.60 -8.17
N ALA A 127 -3.42 -4.43 -7.53
CA ALA A 127 -2.39 -3.40 -7.68
C ALA A 127 -1.01 -3.90 -7.25
N ALA A 128 -0.90 -4.62 -6.13
CA ALA A 128 0.35 -5.22 -5.69
C ALA A 128 0.91 -6.24 -6.70
N GLU A 129 0.05 -7.05 -7.32
CA GLU A 129 0.45 -7.99 -8.38
C GLU A 129 1.00 -7.27 -9.61
N GLU A 130 0.29 -6.25 -10.10
CA GLU A 130 0.69 -5.51 -11.29
C GLU A 130 1.99 -4.70 -11.06
N ILE A 131 2.22 -4.18 -9.86
CA ILE A 131 3.50 -3.53 -9.50
C ILE A 131 4.66 -4.53 -9.52
N VAL A 132 4.46 -5.73 -8.94
CA VAL A 132 5.47 -6.79 -8.95
C VAL A 132 5.74 -7.28 -10.37
N GLU A 133 4.70 -7.45 -11.18
CA GLU A 133 4.82 -7.80 -12.60
C GLU A 133 5.66 -6.76 -13.36
N ALA A 134 5.31 -5.47 -13.25
CA ALA A 134 6.06 -4.37 -13.89
C ALA A 134 7.55 -4.39 -13.55
N PHE A 135 7.87 -4.64 -12.28
CA PHE A 135 9.26 -4.77 -11.83
C PHE A 135 9.97 -5.95 -12.48
N LEU A 136 9.33 -7.13 -12.51
CA LEU A 136 9.93 -8.38 -12.99
C LEU A 136 10.12 -8.40 -14.50
N VAL A 137 9.17 -7.87 -15.27
CA VAL A 137 9.29 -7.77 -16.74
C VAL A 137 10.05 -6.51 -17.19
N ALA A 138 10.33 -5.58 -16.27
CA ALA A 138 10.92 -4.28 -16.54
C ALA A 138 10.14 -3.47 -17.61
N GLU A 139 8.81 -3.48 -17.49
CA GLU A 139 7.89 -2.77 -18.38
C GLU A 139 6.96 -1.87 -17.55
N ALA A 140 6.70 -0.67 -18.06
CA ALA A 140 5.85 0.31 -17.38
C ALA A 140 4.35 0.05 -17.56
N THR A 141 3.95 -0.73 -18.58
CA THR A 141 2.54 -0.97 -18.91
C THR A 141 1.70 -1.48 -17.73
N PRO A 142 2.17 -2.42 -16.89
CA PRO A 142 1.39 -2.82 -15.71
C PRO A 142 1.28 -1.70 -14.67
N LEU A 143 2.28 -0.82 -14.50
CA LEU A 143 2.15 0.34 -13.60
C LEU A 143 1.15 1.38 -14.13
N LEU A 144 1.05 1.55 -15.45
CA LEU A 144 0.07 2.46 -16.04
C LEU A 144 -1.36 2.03 -15.72
N ARG A 145 -1.63 0.71 -15.83
CA ARG A 145 -2.90 0.15 -15.38
C ARG A 145 -3.13 0.42 -13.90
N VAL A 146 -2.13 0.22 -13.04
CA VAL A 146 -2.24 0.58 -11.61
C VAL A 146 -2.51 2.07 -11.39
N HIS A 147 -2.00 2.97 -12.23
CA HIS A 147 -2.23 4.41 -12.10
C HIS A 147 -3.60 4.85 -12.61
N GLU A 148 -4.03 4.33 -13.75
CA GLU A 148 -5.37 4.53 -14.32
C GLU A 148 -6.45 3.91 -13.41
N GLU A 149 -6.18 2.69 -12.95
CA GLU A 149 -6.96 2.03 -11.93
C GLU A 149 -6.80 2.75 -10.59
N GLY A 150 -5.68 3.35 -10.23
CA GLY A 150 -5.51 4.16 -9.00
C GLY A 150 -6.49 5.32 -8.89
N ARG A 151 -6.92 5.87 -10.04
CA ARG A 151 -7.97 6.90 -10.12
C ARG A 151 -9.40 6.34 -10.06
N THR A 152 -9.57 5.02 -10.26
CA THR A 152 -10.89 4.34 -10.36
C THR A 152 -11.08 3.18 -9.39
N PHE A 153 -10.02 2.75 -8.72
CA PHE A 153 -10.01 1.87 -7.58
C PHE A 153 -10.80 2.67 -6.58
N GLY A 154 -12.01 2.21 -6.30
CA GLY A 154 -12.72 2.64 -5.12
C GLY A 154 -11.88 2.21 -3.93
N PHE A 155 -10.77 2.87 -3.67
CA PHE A 155 -10.34 3.06 -2.32
C PHE A 155 -11.38 3.98 -1.70
N PRO A 156 -11.70 3.76 -0.42
CA PRO A 156 -12.54 4.69 0.30
C PRO A 156 -12.02 6.12 0.05
N ALA A 157 -12.90 7.00 -0.39
CA ALA A 157 -12.54 8.40 -0.56
C ALA A 157 -12.04 8.96 0.78
N GLU A 158 -11.18 9.99 0.76
CA GLU A 158 -10.86 10.69 2.00
C GLU A 158 -12.16 11.20 2.64
N GLY A 159 -12.42 10.78 3.87
CA GLY A 159 -13.65 11.10 4.61
C GLY A 159 -14.80 10.11 4.43
N GLU A 160 -14.65 9.03 3.65
CA GLU A 160 -15.61 7.93 3.65
C GLU A 160 -15.50 7.17 5.00
N ASP A 161 -16.63 7.03 5.69
CA ASP A 161 -16.71 6.34 6.99
C ASP A 161 -16.43 4.84 6.78
N LEU A 162 -15.15 4.50 6.84
CA LEU A 162 -14.72 3.11 6.86
C LEU A 162 -15.17 2.47 8.16
N PRO A 163 -15.79 1.28 8.11
CA PRO A 163 -16.14 0.56 9.32
C PRO A 163 -14.89 0.36 10.19
N GLY A 164 -14.95 0.81 11.44
CA GLY A 164 -13.79 0.82 12.35
C GLY A 164 -13.16 -0.55 12.60
N ALA A 165 -13.85 -1.64 12.21
CA ALA A 165 -13.35 -3.00 12.25
C ALA A 165 -12.19 -3.29 11.27
N TYR A 166 -12.14 -2.61 10.12
CA TYR A 166 -11.16 -2.86 9.04
C TYR A 166 -10.62 -1.59 8.37
N GLY A 167 -11.10 -0.39 8.73
CA GLY A 167 -10.58 0.87 8.20
C GLY A 167 -9.07 1.05 8.36
N THR A 168 -8.52 0.73 9.55
CA THR A 168 -7.07 0.79 9.79
C THR A 168 -6.28 -0.12 8.86
N PHE A 169 -6.79 -1.34 8.58
CA PHE A 169 -6.14 -2.25 7.64
C PHE A 169 -6.08 -1.63 6.23
N LEU A 170 -7.20 -1.10 5.74
CA LEU A 170 -7.28 -0.54 4.38
C LEU A 170 -6.35 0.66 4.20
N VAL A 171 -6.29 1.56 5.18
CA VAL A 171 -5.38 2.72 5.15
C VAL A 171 -3.92 2.25 5.09
N CYS A 172 -3.50 1.41 6.03
CA CYS A 172 -2.11 0.96 6.09
C CYS A 172 -1.71 0.12 4.87
N ALA A 173 -2.60 -0.74 4.38
CA ALA A 173 -2.34 -1.54 3.19
C ALA A 173 -2.25 -0.67 1.93
N ARG A 174 -3.07 0.38 1.81
CA ARG A 174 -2.99 1.36 0.72
C ARG A 174 -1.66 2.10 0.72
N GLU A 175 -1.18 2.52 1.89
CA GLU A 175 0.14 3.17 2.03
C GLU A 175 1.27 2.27 1.54
N VAL A 176 1.24 0.98 1.90
CA VAL A 176 2.24 -0.01 1.44
C VAL A 176 2.22 -0.18 -0.07
N VAL A 177 1.04 -0.32 -0.67
CA VAL A 177 0.92 -0.46 -2.13
C VAL A 177 1.39 0.80 -2.85
N THR A 178 1.10 1.98 -2.28
CA THR A 178 1.61 3.27 -2.79
C THR A 178 3.15 3.31 -2.73
N GLU A 179 3.75 2.87 -1.63
CA GLU A 179 5.21 2.78 -1.50
C GLU A 179 5.82 1.83 -2.54
N MET A 180 5.22 0.66 -2.75
CA MET A 180 5.65 -0.28 -3.79
C MET A 180 5.60 0.36 -5.18
N TYR A 181 4.51 1.06 -5.48
CA TYR A 181 4.32 1.75 -6.75
C TYR A 181 5.44 2.76 -6.99
N GLU A 182 5.72 3.62 -6.00
CA GLU A 182 6.76 4.65 -6.10
C GLU A 182 8.16 4.08 -6.28
N ASP A 183 8.48 2.99 -5.56
CA ASP A 183 9.78 2.32 -5.70
C ASP A 183 10.00 1.72 -7.09
N VAL A 184 8.98 1.08 -7.67
CA VAL A 184 9.08 0.51 -9.03
C VAL A 184 9.04 1.60 -10.09
N ARG A 185 8.23 2.64 -9.89
CA ARG A 185 8.18 3.82 -10.77
C ARG A 185 9.55 4.48 -10.87
N ALA A 186 10.21 4.72 -9.73
CA ALA A 186 11.54 5.30 -9.70
C ALA A 186 12.56 4.42 -10.44
N TYR A 187 12.54 3.11 -10.18
CA TYR A 187 13.41 2.15 -10.86
C TYR A 187 13.24 2.16 -12.39
N LEU A 188 12.00 2.16 -12.89
CA LEU A 188 11.71 2.13 -14.32
C LEU A 188 12.07 3.45 -15.02
N ALA A 189 11.75 4.59 -14.39
CA ALA A 189 12.10 5.91 -14.92
C ALA A 189 13.62 6.04 -15.11
N GLU A 190 14.38 5.60 -14.12
CA GLU A 190 15.84 5.59 -14.13
C GLU A 190 16.43 4.61 -15.15
N ALA A 191 15.73 3.51 -15.45
CA ALA A 191 16.11 2.58 -16.50
C ALA A 191 15.82 3.10 -17.93
N GLY A 192 15.32 4.34 -18.07
CA GLY A 192 14.85 4.90 -19.34
C GLY A 192 13.60 4.19 -19.88
N ARG A 193 12.90 3.46 -19.01
CA ARG A 193 11.66 2.72 -19.30
C ARG A 193 10.48 3.59 -18.87
N THR A 194 10.38 4.79 -19.45
CA THR A 194 9.16 5.59 -19.45
C THR A 194 8.32 5.23 -20.68
N GLU A 195 7.10 5.73 -20.80
CA GLU A 195 6.23 5.42 -21.94
C GLU A 195 6.88 5.59 -23.32
N ALA A 196 6.29 4.90 -24.32
CA ALA A 196 6.48 5.16 -25.73
C ALA A 196 6.23 6.64 -26.05
N GLY A 197 7.30 7.45 -26.09
CA GLY A 197 7.22 8.89 -26.36
C GLY A 197 8.09 9.77 -25.46
N GLY A 198 8.77 9.22 -24.45
CA GLY A 198 9.75 9.99 -23.67
C GLY A 198 9.15 11.07 -22.76
N ILE A 199 7.83 11.01 -22.51
CA ILE A 199 7.14 11.88 -21.57
C ILE A 199 7.39 11.33 -20.16
N PRO A 200 7.91 12.14 -19.21
CA PRO A 200 8.06 11.71 -17.83
C PRO A 200 6.67 11.36 -17.26
N LEU A 201 6.59 10.20 -16.59
CA LEU A 201 5.33 9.57 -16.21
C LEU A 201 4.33 10.56 -15.61
N PHE A 202 4.72 11.45 -14.69
CA PHE A 202 3.85 12.55 -14.21
C PHE A 202 4.69 13.74 -13.69
N PRO A 203 4.10 14.96 -13.59
CA PRO A 203 4.73 16.09 -12.93
C PRO A 203 5.08 15.72 -11.48
N SER A 204 6.05 16.44 -10.92
CA SER A 204 6.41 16.41 -9.50
C SER A 204 5.18 16.34 -8.59
N ARG A 205 5.35 15.64 -7.46
CA ARG A 205 4.56 15.45 -6.20
C ARG A 205 3.23 16.22 -5.96
N ASP A 206 2.96 17.30 -6.66
CA ASP A 206 1.84 18.23 -6.51
C ASP A 206 0.52 17.72 -7.11
N VAL A 207 0.51 16.69 -7.96
CA VAL A 207 -0.73 16.17 -8.58
C VAL A 207 -1.50 15.19 -7.67
N LEU A 208 -0.88 14.70 -6.60
CA LEU A 208 -1.58 13.90 -5.56
C LEU A 208 -2.18 14.77 -4.45
N THR A 209 -1.79 16.04 -4.37
CA THR A 209 -2.47 17.03 -3.54
C THR A 209 -3.37 17.85 -4.45
N HIS A 210 -4.60 17.40 -4.66
CA HIS A 210 -5.57 18.25 -5.34
C HIS A 210 -5.65 19.59 -4.59
N GLU A 211 -5.37 20.66 -5.32
CA GLU A 211 -5.35 22.03 -4.82
C GLU A 211 -6.63 22.33 -4.04
N VAL A 212 -6.43 22.67 -2.76
CA VAL A 212 -7.41 23.39 -1.95
C VAL A 212 -7.82 24.62 -2.76
N GLY A 213 -9.10 24.69 -3.09
CA GLY A 213 -9.67 25.84 -3.81
C GLY A 213 -9.29 27.14 -3.11
N LYS A 214 -8.37 27.89 -3.74
CA LYS A 214 -8.29 29.33 -3.55
C LYS A 214 -9.54 29.93 -4.20
N GLY A 215 -10.61 30.01 -3.42
CA GLY A 215 -11.68 30.96 -3.69
C GLY A 215 -11.13 32.36 -3.49
N GLU A 216 -10.79 33.03 -4.59
CA GLU A 216 -10.62 34.48 -4.62
C GLU A 216 -11.99 35.15 -4.41
N GLY A 217 -12.07 36.13 -3.51
CA GLY A 217 -13.27 36.91 -3.24
C GLY A 217 -12.97 38.12 -2.37
N LYS A 218 -12.75 39.25 -3.05
CA LYS A 218 -12.27 40.57 -2.60
C LYS A 218 -13.07 41.28 -1.49
N GLU A 219 -12.29 42.06 -0.72
CA GLU A 219 -12.45 43.45 -0.23
C GLU A 219 -13.83 43.96 0.21
N GLY A 220 -13.87 44.45 1.45
CA GLY A 220 -14.90 45.36 1.97
C GLY A 220 -14.45 46.03 3.26
N ARG A 221 -13.78 47.17 3.12
CA ARG A 221 -13.35 48.12 4.16
C ARG A 221 -14.57 48.76 4.86
N GLY A 222 -14.51 48.92 6.18
CA GLY A 222 -15.49 49.71 6.94
C GLY A 222 -15.09 49.89 8.41
N GLU A 223 -14.49 51.04 8.71
CA GLU A 223 -14.33 51.60 10.06
C GLU A 223 -15.69 52.08 10.62
N SER A 224 -15.91 51.89 11.92
CA SER A 224 -16.64 52.79 12.84
C SER A 224 -16.58 52.15 14.24
N GLU A 225 -15.79 52.69 15.18
CA GLU A 225 -16.20 53.73 16.15
C GLU A 225 -17.26 53.25 17.17
N GLU A 226 -16.76 53.14 18.40
CA GLU A 226 -17.33 53.65 19.66
C GLU A 226 -18.60 53.06 20.32
N ASP A 227 -18.47 53.07 21.64
CA ASP A 227 -19.46 53.15 22.71
C ASP A 227 -20.03 51.88 23.39
N ASP A 228 -19.46 51.67 24.59
CA ASP A 228 -20.13 51.75 25.91
C ASP A 228 -21.27 50.78 26.30
N ASP A 229 -21.02 50.13 27.45
CA ASP A 229 -21.90 49.93 28.63
C ASP A 229 -21.67 48.54 29.23
N VAL A 230 -20.91 48.38 30.32
CA VAL A 230 -21.26 48.68 31.73
C VAL A 230 -22.57 48.02 32.18
N TRP A 231 -22.49 46.85 32.83
CA TRP A 231 -23.33 46.40 33.97
C TRP A 231 -22.52 45.31 34.70
N LYS A 232 -21.78 45.62 35.78
CA LYS A 232 -22.15 45.58 37.21
C LYS A 232 -22.88 44.32 37.69
N ASP A 233 -22.11 43.54 38.47
CA ASP A 233 -22.34 42.95 39.81
C ASP A 233 -23.53 42.02 40.13
N GLU A 234 -23.20 41.12 41.09
CA GLU A 234 -24.01 40.28 42.00
C GLU A 234 -24.44 38.91 41.43
N ASP A 235 -24.13 37.74 42.02
CA ASP A 235 -23.94 37.32 43.44
C ASP A 235 -22.72 36.39 43.68
#